data_AF-A0A358DRF8-F1
#
_entry.id   AF-A0A358DRF8-F1
#
_cell.length_a   1.000
_cell.length_b   1.000
_cell.length_c   1.000
_cell.angle_alpha   90.00
_cell.angle_beta   90.00
_cell.angle_gamma   90.00
#
_symmetry.space_group_name_H-M   'P 1'
#
loop_
_entity.id
_entity.type
_entity.pdbx_description
1 polymer ?
#
loop_
_entity_poly.entity_id
_entity_poly.type
_entity_poly.pdbx_seq_one_letter_code
_entity_poly.pdbx_strand_id
1 'polypeptide(L)'
;MMSGEHLAWLALIAMGGAIPLLLWATVTKNRTVLRNALIVGSLAGGLDVVVESIGTFNKLWTYEKSAFFLFGHVPIELPLMFFGAGVLFAGVHSLLVHSPWSPSLRLAQIFVLALGVAVYAWWISTGADITMLVVTVPLGFWGYEQLPSKQLRSLALLLAAAIGLLDYFLEAWIVGAGNYGYTSGFTPETPLTYAMLILMLLGLLERLRPVGEGRPSPPIDKHDH
;
A
#
# COMPACT_ATOMS: atom_id res chain seq x y z
N MET A 1 -10.18 29.13 -1.94
CA MET A 1 -10.31 28.41 -3.22
C MET A 1 -8.95 27.80 -3.57
N MET A 2 -8.70 26.53 -3.21
CA MET A 2 -7.42 25.82 -3.49
C MET A 2 -7.63 24.28 -3.59
N SER A 3 -8.53 23.74 -4.42
CA SER A 3 -8.77 22.27 -4.44
C SER A 3 -7.98 21.49 -5.49
N GLY A 4 -7.62 22.07 -6.65
CA GLY A 4 -6.97 21.34 -7.76
C GLY A 4 -5.44 21.25 -7.70
N GLU A 5 -4.79 22.13 -6.96
CA GLU A 5 -3.32 22.17 -6.88
C GLU A 5 -2.76 21.00 -6.03
N HIS A 6 -3.54 20.48 -5.09
CA HIS A 6 -3.08 19.46 -4.14
C HIS A 6 -2.77 18.12 -4.81
N LEU A 7 -3.61 17.66 -5.76
CA LEU A 7 -3.35 16.40 -6.48
C LEU A 7 -2.07 16.49 -7.33
N ALA A 8 -1.87 17.62 -8.02
CA ALA A 8 -0.65 17.85 -8.77
C ALA A 8 0.59 17.86 -7.85
N TRP A 9 0.52 18.51 -6.69
CA TRP A 9 1.61 18.50 -5.72
C TRP A 9 1.91 17.10 -5.18
N LEU A 10 0.88 16.32 -4.83
CA LEU A 10 1.06 14.96 -4.34
C LEU A 10 1.65 14.04 -5.41
N ALA A 11 1.18 14.15 -6.65
CA ALA A 11 1.76 13.42 -7.79
C ALA A 11 3.23 13.81 -8.03
N LEU A 12 3.55 15.11 -7.94
CA LEU A 12 4.93 15.59 -8.05
C LEU A 12 5.82 15.09 -6.92
N ILE A 13 5.33 15.01 -5.68
CA ILE A 13 6.08 14.46 -4.54
C ILE A 13 6.33 12.95 -4.75
N ALA A 14 5.28 12.19 -5.09
CA ALA A 14 5.39 10.76 -5.34
C ALA A 14 6.36 10.45 -6.49
N MET A 15 6.21 11.15 -7.62
CA MET A 15 7.10 10.99 -8.77
C MET A 15 8.50 11.54 -8.51
N GLY A 16 8.61 12.62 -7.75
CA GLY A 16 9.87 13.22 -7.32
C GLY A 16 10.71 12.29 -6.43
N GLY A 17 10.07 11.38 -5.69
CA GLY A 17 10.76 10.27 -5.01
C GLY A 17 11.01 9.06 -5.91
N ALA A 18 10.03 8.70 -6.75
CA ALA A 18 10.10 7.52 -7.62
C ALA A 18 11.20 7.63 -8.69
N ILE A 19 11.33 8.79 -9.34
CA ILE A 19 12.30 9.01 -10.41
C ILE A 19 13.74 8.81 -9.92
N PRO A 20 14.20 9.44 -8.81
CA PRO A 20 15.52 9.17 -8.25
C PRO A 20 15.76 7.69 -7.94
N LEU A 21 14.76 6.98 -7.40
CA LEU A 21 14.90 5.55 -7.09
C LEU A 21 15.10 4.72 -8.37
N LEU A 22 14.32 4.98 -9.42
CA LEU A 22 14.44 4.30 -10.70
C LEU A 22 15.79 4.62 -11.38
N LEU A 23 16.21 5.88 -11.35
CA LEU A 23 17.52 6.30 -11.87
C LEU A 23 18.66 5.63 -11.13
N TRP A 24 18.62 5.63 -9.79
CA TRP A 24 19.62 4.95 -8.96
C TRP A 24 19.68 3.46 -9.27
N ALA A 25 18.53 2.77 -9.32
CA ALA A 25 18.47 1.34 -9.62
C ALA A 25 19.01 1.04 -11.04
N THR A 26 18.80 1.95 -11.99
CA THR A 26 19.32 1.83 -13.36
C THR A 26 20.84 2.01 -13.40
N VAL A 27 21.37 3.08 -12.77
CA VAL A 27 22.80 3.40 -12.75
C VAL A 27 23.60 2.33 -12.02
N THR A 28 23.08 1.83 -10.90
CA THR A 28 23.71 0.75 -10.11
C THR A 28 23.47 -0.64 -10.69
N LYS A 29 22.70 -0.75 -11.79
CA LYS A 29 22.30 -2.01 -12.42
C LYS A 29 21.58 -2.97 -11.46
N ASN A 30 20.90 -2.45 -10.44
CA ASN A 30 20.08 -3.23 -9.52
C ASN A 30 18.77 -3.66 -10.21
N ARG A 31 18.87 -4.71 -11.04
CA ARG A 31 17.77 -5.22 -11.87
C ARG A 31 16.58 -5.71 -11.03
N THR A 32 16.83 -6.26 -9.84
CA THR A 32 15.77 -6.75 -8.95
C THR A 32 14.90 -5.59 -8.48
N VAL A 33 15.50 -4.53 -7.94
CA VAL A 33 14.77 -3.34 -7.47
C VAL A 33 14.06 -2.65 -8.63
N LEU A 34 14.76 -2.42 -9.76
CA LEU A 34 14.18 -1.76 -10.92
C LEU A 34 12.95 -2.52 -11.45
N ARG A 35 13.07 -3.83 -11.66
CA ARG A 35 11.96 -4.66 -12.15
C ARG A 35 10.78 -4.66 -11.17
N ASN A 36 11.05 -4.87 -9.88
CA ASN A 36 10.00 -4.92 -8.87
C ASN A 36 9.30 -3.57 -8.71
N ALA A 37 10.04 -2.46 -8.77
CA ALA A 37 9.48 -1.11 -8.74
C ALA A 37 8.56 -0.83 -9.92
N LEU A 38 8.98 -1.22 -11.14
CA LEU A 38 8.13 -1.07 -12.32
C LEU A 38 6.88 -1.94 -12.25
N ILE A 39 6.99 -3.20 -11.82
CA ILE A 39 5.83 -4.09 -11.69
C ILE A 39 4.83 -3.53 -10.67
N VAL A 40 5.29 -3.21 -9.45
CA VAL A 40 4.38 -2.75 -8.39
C VAL A 40 3.86 -1.35 -8.67
N GLY A 41 4.68 -0.45 -9.20
CA GLY A 41 4.23 0.87 -9.65
C GLY A 41 3.15 0.76 -10.73
N SER A 42 3.38 -0.03 -11.77
CA SER A 42 2.39 -0.23 -12.84
C SER A 42 1.11 -0.89 -12.34
N LEU A 43 1.21 -1.87 -11.42
CA LEU A 43 0.04 -2.47 -10.79
C LEU A 43 -0.75 -1.43 -9.99
N ALA A 44 -0.09 -0.64 -9.13
CA ALA A 44 -0.75 0.38 -8.32
C ALA A 44 -1.43 1.45 -9.18
N GLY A 45 -0.71 2.06 -10.13
CA GLY A 45 -1.27 3.06 -11.03
C GLY A 45 -2.37 2.49 -11.94
N GLY A 46 -2.22 1.25 -12.41
CA GLY A 46 -3.24 0.59 -13.24
C GLY A 46 -4.51 0.27 -12.47
N LEU A 47 -4.39 -0.23 -11.24
CA LEU A 47 -5.55 -0.51 -10.37
C LEU A 47 -6.29 0.77 -10.00
N ASP A 48 -5.54 1.85 -9.75
CA ASP A 48 -6.10 3.18 -9.49
C ASP A 48 -6.97 3.65 -10.67
N VAL A 49 -6.47 3.58 -11.91
CA VAL A 49 -7.29 3.91 -13.09
C VAL A 49 -8.60 3.11 -13.11
N VAL A 50 -8.56 1.82 -12.78
CA VAL A 50 -9.77 0.97 -12.76
C VAL A 50 -10.75 1.42 -11.67
N VAL A 51 -10.27 1.58 -10.44
CA VAL A 51 -11.12 1.96 -9.29
C VAL A 51 -11.71 3.35 -9.50
N GLU A 52 -10.89 4.31 -9.91
CA GLU A 52 -11.31 5.68 -10.17
C GLU A 52 -12.27 5.77 -11.35
N SER A 53 -12.06 4.96 -12.40
CA SER A 53 -13.03 4.87 -13.49
C SER A 53 -14.36 4.34 -12.96
N ILE A 54 -14.38 3.22 -12.23
CA ILE A 54 -15.63 2.67 -11.68
C ILE A 54 -16.34 3.69 -10.79
N GLY A 55 -15.61 4.36 -9.90
CA GLY A 55 -16.18 5.38 -9.00
C GLY A 55 -16.78 6.56 -9.75
N THR A 56 -16.03 7.14 -10.69
CA THR A 56 -16.47 8.34 -11.42
C THR A 56 -17.56 8.05 -12.45
N PHE A 57 -17.52 6.93 -13.18
CA PHE A 57 -18.58 6.54 -14.12
C PHE A 57 -19.91 6.21 -13.42
N ASN A 58 -19.84 5.66 -12.20
CA ASN A 58 -21.03 5.40 -11.37
C ASN A 58 -21.44 6.61 -10.51
N LYS A 59 -20.76 7.76 -10.66
CA LYS A 59 -21.02 9.00 -9.90
C LYS A 59 -20.93 8.81 -8.38
N LEU A 60 -20.11 7.88 -7.92
CA LEU A 60 -19.83 7.68 -6.50
C LEU A 60 -19.01 8.85 -5.95
N TRP A 61 -18.13 9.41 -6.77
CA TRP A 61 -17.42 10.67 -6.53
C TRP A 61 -17.07 11.35 -7.86
N THR A 62 -16.72 12.64 -7.80
CA THR A 62 -16.38 13.45 -8.98
C THR A 62 -15.22 14.38 -8.67
N TYR A 63 -14.38 14.64 -9.68
CA TYR A 63 -13.27 15.57 -9.60
C TYR A 63 -13.53 16.81 -10.46
N GLU A 64 -13.26 17.98 -9.92
CA GLU A 64 -13.49 19.25 -10.62
C GLU A 64 -12.24 19.80 -11.31
N LYS A 65 -11.05 19.38 -10.88
CA LYS A 65 -9.78 19.95 -11.33
C LYS A 65 -8.72 18.87 -11.54
N SER A 66 -8.03 18.98 -12.66
CA SER A 66 -6.88 18.18 -13.05
C SER A 66 -6.16 18.90 -14.19
N ALA A 67 -4.85 18.67 -14.35
CA ALA A 67 -4.12 19.05 -15.54
C ALA A 67 -4.63 18.29 -16.77
N PHE A 68 -5.09 17.04 -16.60
CA PHE A 68 -5.67 16.23 -17.67
C PHE A 68 -6.59 15.14 -17.13
N PHE A 69 -7.79 15.02 -17.69
CA PHE A 69 -8.72 13.96 -17.33
C PHE A 69 -8.66 12.78 -18.31
N LEU A 70 -8.25 11.61 -17.82
CA LEU A 70 -8.44 10.33 -18.50
C LEU A 70 -9.94 10.05 -18.63
N PHE A 71 -10.36 9.66 -19.84
CA PHE A 71 -11.76 9.36 -20.17
C PHE A 71 -12.76 10.50 -19.83
N GLY A 72 -12.26 11.73 -19.65
CA GLY A 72 -13.08 12.88 -19.23
C GLY A 72 -13.47 12.91 -17.75
N HIS A 73 -13.00 11.97 -16.93
CA HIS A 73 -13.47 11.81 -15.55
C HIS A 73 -12.36 11.60 -14.51
N VAL A 74 -11.29 10.87 -14.85
CA VAL A 74 -10.25 10.47 -13.89
C VAL A 74 -9.03 11.40 -14.01
N PRO A 75 -8.65 12.14 -12.96
CA PRO A 75 -7.43 12.97 -12.97
C PRO A 75 -6.17 12.14 -13.26
N ILE A 76 -5.33 12.58 -14.20
CA ILE A 76 -4.07 11.88 -14.53
C ILE A 76 -3.08 11.86 -13.35
N GLU A 77 -3.20 12.81 -12.42
CA GLU A 77 -2.35 12.93 -11.24
C GLU A 77 -2.48 11.71 -10.32
N LEU A 78 -3.68 11.12 -10.21
CA LEU A 78 -3.93 9.97 -9.35
C LEU A 78 -3.12 8.74 -9.77
N PRO A 79 -3.20 8.24 -11.02
CA PRO A 79 -2.44 7.05 -11.40
C PRO A 79 -0.94 7.31 -11.40
N LEU A 80 -0.49 8.55 -11.63
CA LEU A 80 0.92 8.94 -11.47
C LEU A 80 1.36 8.89 -10.00
N MET A 81 0.53 9.41 -9.09
CA MET A 81 0.77 9.35 -7.65
C MET A 81 0.85 7.91 -7.16
N PHE A 82 -0.11 7.05 -7.54
CA PHE A 82 -0.12 5.65 -7.16
C PHE A 82 1.02 4.86 -7.80
N PHE A 83 1.37 5.16 -9.05
CA PHE A 83 2.57 4.59 -9.67
C PHE A 83 3.84 4.95 -8.87
N GLY A 84 4.01 6.24 -8.54
CA GLY A 84 5.15 6.71 -7.76
C GLY A 84 5.21 6.07 -6.37
N ALA A 85 4.06 5.95 -5.69
CA ALA A 85 3.95 5.28 -4.41
C ALA A 85 4.34 3.79 -4.51
N GLY A 86 3.89 3.08 -5.54
CA GLY A 86 4.26 1.68 -5.78
C GLY A 86 5.74 1.48 -6.07
N VAL A 87 6.36 2.40 -6.82
CA VAL A 87 7.81 2.42 -7.05
C VAL A 87 8.57 2.61 -5.74
N LEU A 88 8.20 3.62 -4.95
CA LEU A 88 8.81 3.91 -3.65
C LEU A 88 8.65 2.72 -2.69
N PHE A 89 7.49 2.07 -2.71
CA PHE A 89 7.20 0.90 -1.89
C PHE A 89 8.13 -0.28 -2.20
N ALA A 90 8.45 -0.52 -3.47
CA ALA A 90 9.46 -1.52 -3.84
C ALA A 90 10.85 -1.18 -3.30
N GLY A 91 11.20 0.12 -3.25
CA GLY A 91 12.41 0.61 -2.59
C GLY A 91 12.40 0.34 -1.09
N VAL A 92 11.30 0.64 -0.40
CA VAL A 92 11.11 0.33 1.03
C VAL A 92 11.28 -1.16 1.28
N HIS A 93 10.64 -2.03 0.49
CA HIS A 93 10.82 -3.48 0.60
C HIS A 93 12.29 -3.89 0.46
N SER A 94 13.02 -3.31 -0.50
CA SER A 94 14.46 -3.56 -0.64
C SER A 94 15.24 -3.18 0.62
N LEU A 95 14.89 -2.05 1.27
CA LEU A 95 15.51 -1.65 2.54
C LEU A 95 15.15 -2.60 3.68
N LEU A 96 13.90 -3.08 3.76
CA LEU A 96 13.47 -4.02 4.80
C LEU A 96 14.22 -5.35 4.71
N VAL A 97 14.37 -5.90 3.50
CA VAL A 97 15.06 -7.17 3.27
C VAL A 97 16.54 -7.11 3.69
N HIS A 98 17.18 -5.95 3.52
CA HIS A 98 18.59 -5.74 3.87
C HIS A 98 18.78 -5.05 5.23
N SER A 99 17.70 -4.84 5.97
CA SER A 99 17.77 -4.12 7.23
C SER A 99 18.52 -4.95 8.28
N PRO A 100 19.49 -4.37 9.00
CA PRO A 100 20.09 -5.03 10.16
C PRO A 100 19.13 -5.05 11.37
N TRP A 101 18.05 -4.27 11.33
CA TRP A 101 17.11 -4.13 12.43
C TRP A 101 16.18 -5.34 12.52
N SER A 102 16.20 -6.04 13.65
CA SER A 102 15.46 -7.29 13.88
C SER A 102 14.53 -7.21 15.10
N PRO A 103 13.42 -6.44 15.00
CA PRO A 103 12.48 -6.31 16.11
C PRO A 103 11.85 -7.66 16.45
N SER A 104 11.52 -7.86 17.73
CA SER A 104 10.88 -9.10 18.20
C SER A 104 9.54 -9.32 17.51
N LEU A 105 9.41 -10.43 16.79
CA LEU A 105 8.17 -10.80 16.11
C LEU A 105 6.99 -10.88 17.09
N ARG A 106 7.24 -11.40 18.30
CA ARG A 106 6.21 -11.52 19.34
C ARG A 106 5.70 -10.14 19.78
N LEU A 107 6.60 -9.17 19.93
CA LEU A 107 6.21 -7.80 20.28
C LEU A 107 5.44 -7.13 19.14
N ALA A 108 5.88 -7.31 17.88
CA ALA A 108 5.15 -6.81 16.72
C ALA A 108 3.73 -7.40 16.62
N GLN A 109 3.58 -8.71 16.85
CA GLN A 109 2.29 -9.39 16.88
C GLN A 109 1.39 -8.86 18.01
N ILE A 110 1.92 -8.71 19.23
CA ILE A 110 1.17 -8.15 20.36
C ILE A 110 0.71 -6.72 20.06
N PHE A 111 1.59 -5.90 19.48
CA PHE A 111 1.27 -4.52 19.10
C PHE A 111 0.16 -4.47 18.06
N VAL A 112 0.26 -5.25 16.97
CA VAL A 112 -0.76 -5.31 15.92
C VAL A 112 -2.08 -5.86 16.47
N LEU A 113 -2.04 -6.86 17.35
CA LEU A 113 -3.22 -7.40 18.01
C LEU A 113 -3.91 -6.32 18.87
N ALA A 114 -3.15 -5.58 19.68
CA ALA A 114 -3.70 -4.51 20.50
C ALA A 114 -4.33 -3.41 19.64
N LEU A 115 -3.68 -3.04 18.53
CA LEU A 115 -4.22 -2.07 17.57
C LEU A 115 -5.52 -2.59 16.92
N GLY A 116 -5.55 -3.85 16.48
CA GLY A 116 -6.74 -4.48 15.91
C GLY A 116 -7.91 -4.54 16.89
N VAL A 117 -7.64 -4.86 18.16
CA VAL A 117 -8.66 -4.84 19.23
C VAL A 117 -9.19 -3.42 19.44
N ALA A 118 -8.33 -2.40 19.42
CA ALA A 118 -8.75 -1.01 19.56
C ALA A 118 -9.65 -0.56 18.39
N VAL A 119 -9.27 -0.89 17.15
CA VAL A 119 -10.08 -0.61 15.95
C VAL A 119 -11.42 -1.34 16.03
N TYR A 120 -11.43 -2.60 16.45
CA TYR A 120 -12.66 -3.38 16.59
C TYR A 120 -13.60 -2.84 17.69
N ALA A 121 -13.04 -2.45 18.84
CA ALA A 121 -13.81 -1.83 19.91
C ALA A 121 -14.44 -0.49 19.46
N TRP A 122 -13.70 0.29 18.67
CA TRP A 122 -14.21 1.53 18.10
C TRP A 122 -15.25 1.29 17.00
N TRP A 123 -15.07 0.25 16.19
CA TRP A 123 -16.06 -0.13 15.19
C TRP A 123 -17.40 -0.53 15.83
N ILE A 124 -17.38 -1.35 16.87
CA ILE A 124 -18.59 -1.73 17.63
C ILE A 124 -19.32 -0.50 18.17
N SER A 125 -18.59 0.53 18.62
CA SER A 125 -19.20 1.73 19.18
C SER A 125 -19.79 2.67 18.12
N THR A 126 -19.41 2.53 16.85
CA THR A 126 -19.86 3.39 15.75
C THR A 126 -20.92 2.76 14.86
N GLY A 127 -21.00 1.42 14.80
CA GLY A 127 -22.00 0.72 14.00
C GLY A 127 -21.86 0.90 12.48
N ALA A 128 -20.65 1.26 12.01
CA ALA A 128 -20.36 1.44 10.59
C ALA A 128 -20.41 0.12 9.82
N ASP A 129 -20.72 0.15 8.52
CA ASP A 129 -20.64 -1.06 7.69
C ASP A 129 -19.17 -1.46 7.43
N ILE A 130 -18.90 -2.77 7.36
CA ILE A 130 -17.60 -3.34 6.95
C ILE A 130 -17.76 -3.94 5.57
N THR A 131 -17.08 -3.40 4.57
CA THR A 131 -17.24 -3.85 3.18
C THR A 131 -15.95 -4.30 2.53
N MET A 132 -14.83 -3.65 2.82
CA MET A 132 -13.53 -3.89 2.19
C MET A 132 -12.66 -4.90 2.96
N LEU A 133 -12.83 -5.05 4.27
CA LEU A 133 -12.07 -6.03 5.07
C LEU A 133 -12.32 -7.47 4.64
N VAL A 134 -13.51 -7.79 4.13
CA VAL A 134 -13.85 -9.12 3.61
C VAL A 134 -12.89 -9.54 2.50
N VAL A 135 -12.39 -8.58 1.72
CA VAL A 135 -11.45 -8.82 0.63
C VAL A 135 -10.00 -8.61 1.09
N THR A 136 -9.72 -7.53 1.82
CA THR A 136 -8.33 -7.17 2.14
C THR A 136 -7.71 -8.04 3.22
N VAL A 137 -8.47 -8.51 4.22
CA VAL A 137 -7.93 -9.37 5.28
C VAL A 137 -7.38 -10.69 4.73
N PRO A 138 -8.11 -11.47 3.90
CA PRO A 138 -7.55 -12.65 3.25
C PRO A 138 -6.28 -12.38 2.44
N LEU A 139 -6.25 -11.27 1.69
CA LEU A 139 -5.09 -10.87 0.90
C LEU A 139 -3.88 -10.50 1.77
N GLY A 140 -4.12 -9.81 2.89
CA GLY A 140 -3.09 -9.46 3.86
C GLY A 140 -2.48 -10.69 4.52
N PHE A 141 -3.31 -11.66 4.93
CA PHE A 141 -2.83 -12.95 5.46
C PHE A 141 -2.04 -13.74 4.43
N TRP A 142 -2.54 -13.83 3.20
CA TRP A 142 -1.81 -14.48 2.10
C TRP A 142 -0.43 -13.85 1.91
N GLY A 143 -0.35 -12.52 1.92
CA GLY A 143 0.90 -11.77 1.78
C GLY A 143 1.88 -12.01 2.93
N TYR A 144 1.37 -11.99 4.17
CA TYR A 144 2.15 -12.29 5.37
C TYR A 144 2.79 -13.68 5.33
N GLU A 145 2.05 -14.69 4.85
CA GLU A 145 2.57 -16.06 4.75
C GLU A 145 3.68 -16.23 3.71
N GLN A 146 3.75 -15.35 2.70
CA GLN A 146 4.86 -15.39 1.74
C GLN A 146 6.20 -14.94 2.36
N LEU A 147 6.20 -14.28 3.52
CA LEU A 147 7.41 -13.72 4.13
C LEU A 147 8.24 -14.82 4.82
N PRO A 148 9.50 -15.07 4.40
CA PRO A 148 10.25 -16.26 4.82
C PRO A 148 10.85 -16.16 6.23
N SER A 149 11.23 -14.97 6.68
CA SER A 149 11.98 -14.80 7.94
C SER A 149 11.16 -14.14 9.03
N LYS A 150 11.42 -14.52 10.29
CA LYS A 150 10.79 -13.89 11.47
C LYS A 150 11.05 -12.38 11.52
N GLN A 151 12.25 -11.96 11.11
CA GLN A 151 12.63 -10.56 11.01
C GLN A 151 11.77 -9.81 10.00
N LEU A 152 11.65 -10.33 8.77
CA LEU A 152 10.87 -9.68 7.73
C LEU A 152 9.38 -9.66 8.08
N ARG A 153 8.85 -10.74 8.66
CA ARG A 153 7.49 -10.78 9.22
C ARG A 153 7.28 -9.70 10.29
N SER A 154 8.24 -9.49 11.17
CA SER A 154 8.18 -8.47 12.23
C SER A 154 8.18 -7.06 11.64
N LEU A 155 9.12 -6.76 10.74
CA LEU A 155 9.22 -5.47 10.06
C LEU A 155 7.98 -5.17 9.20
N ALA A 156 7.45 -6.18 8.50
CA ALA A 156 6.24 -6.05 7.70
C ALA A 156 5.01 -5.71 8.55
N LEU A 157 4.84 -6.38 9.70
CA LEU A 157 3.75 -6.09 10.64
C LEU A 157 3.85 -4.66 11.18
N LEU A 158 5.05 -4.22 11.57
CA LEU A 158 5.27 -2.85 12.06
C LEU A 158 5.03 -1.81 10.97
N LEU A 159 5.49 -2.06 9.74
CA LEU A 159 5.25 -1.15 8.62
C LEU A 159 3.77 -1.07 8.26
N ALA A 160 3.08 -2.20 8.18
CA ALA A 160 1.64 -2.24 7.92
C ALA A 160 0.85 -1.45 8.97
N ALA A 161 1.17 -1.63 10.25
CA ALA A 161 0.55 -0.87 11.32
C ALA A 161 0.88 0.62 11.25
N ALA A 162 2.14 0.99 10.96
CA ALA A 162 2.56 2.37 10.82
C ALA A 162 1.84 3.08 9.65
N ILE A 163 1.68 2.40 8.50
CA ILE A 163 0.96 2.95 7.35
C ILE A 163 -0.52 3.09 7.64
N GLY A 164 -1.16 2.10 8.27
CA GLY A 164 -2.57 2.22 8.67
C GLY A 164 -2.78 3.40 9.64
N LEU A 165 -1.91 3.54 10.64
CA LEU A 165 -1.96 4.69 11.54
C LEU A 165 -1.72 6.03 10.82
N LEU A 166 -0.76 6.07 9.90
CA LEU A 166 -0.46 7.27 9.12
C LEU A 166 -1.67 7.68 8.27
N ASP A 167 -2.29 6.72 7.59
CA ASP A 167 -3.51 6.92 6.80
C ASP A 167 -4.63 7.52 7.67
N TYR A 168 -4.89 6.92 8.84
CA TYR A 168 -5.84 7.47 9.82
C TYR A 168 -5.56 8.94 10.14
N PHE A 169 -4.32 9.27 10.52
CA PHE A 169 -3.97 10.63 10.94
C PHE A 169 -4.05 11.63 9.77
N LEU A 170 -3.62 11.23 8.57
CA LEU A 170 -3.69 12.07 7.39
C LEU A 170 -5.15 12.31 6.98
N GLU A 171 -5.97 11.27 6.91
CA GLU A 171 -7.39 11.42 6.57
C GLU A 171 -8.15 12.22 7.64
N ALA A 172 -7.94 11.94 8.92
CA ALA A 172 -8.56 12.71 10.00
C ALA A 172 -8.20 14.21 9.93
N TRP A 173 -6.95 14.52 9.56
CA TRP A 173 -6.52 15.90 9.38
C TRP A 173 -7.13 16.55 8.13
N ILE A 174 -7.11 15.86 6.99
CA ILE A 174 -7.62 16.37 5.71
C ILE A 174 -9.14 16.57 5.76
N VAL A 175 -9.88 15.61 6.32
CA VAL A 175 -11.33 15.70 6.51
C VAL A 175 -11.67 16.76 7.57
N GLY A 176 -10.92 16.79 8.68
CA GLY A 176 -11.07 17.82 9.73
C GLY A 176 -10.79 19.24 9.23
N ALA A 177 -9.97 19.40 8.19
CA ALA A 177 -9.71 20.68 7.52
C ALA A 177 -10.77 21.06 6.48
N GLY A 178 -11.74 20.19 6.18
CA GLY A 178 -12.83 20.45 5.23
C GLY A 178 -12.44 20.33 3.75
N ASN A 179 -11.33 19.65 3.43
CA ASN A 179 -10.83 19.55 2.05
C ASN A 179 -11.62 18.56 1.17
N TYR A 180 -12.17 17.49 1.75
CA TYR A 180 -13.19 16.62 1.14
C TYR A 180 -13.93 15.85 2.25
N GLY A 181 -15.09 15.25 1.93
CA GLY A 181 -15.85 14.45 2.89
C GLY A 181 -16.48 13.23 2.23
N TYR A 182 -16.47 12.09 2.94
CA TYR A 182 -17.19 10.89 2.53
C TYR A 182 -18.69 11.05 2.82
N THR A 183 -19.54 10.56 1.92
CA THR A 183 -21.00 10.49 2.13
C THR A 183 -21.37 9.68 3.38
N SER A 184 -20.57 8.67 3.72
CA SER A 184 -20.72 7.84 4.93
C SER A 184 -19.85 8.27 6.11
N GLY A 185 -19.07 9.35 5.98
CA GLY A 185 -18.03 9.71 6.94
C GLY A 185 -16.79 8.79 6.87
N PHE A 186 -15.72 9.21 7.54
CA PHE A 186 -14.48 8.43 7.66
C PHE A 186 -14.74 7.18 8.50
N THR A 187 -14.47 6.00 7.94
CA THR A 187 -14.69 4.73 8.64
C THR A 187 -13.38 4.22 9.25
N PRO A 188 -13.43 3.62 10.46
CA PRO A 188 -12.27 2.99 11.07
C PRO A 188 -11.75 1.76 10.30
N GLU A 189 -12.47 1.32 9.26
CA GLU A 189 -12.08 0.26 8.33
C GLU A 189 -10.96 0.69 7.36
N THR A 190 -10.90 1.96 6.95
CA THR A 190 -9.95 2.44 5.94
C THR A 190 -8.48 2.22 6.34
N PRO A 191 -8.03 2.61 7.56
CA PRO A 191 -6.68 2.32 8.04
C PRO A 191 -6.30 0.84 8.02
N LEU A 192 -7.25 -0.02 8.37
CA LEU A 192 -7.03 -1.47 8.44
C LEU A 192 -6.95 -2.08 7.04
N THR A 193 -7.76 -1.59 6.10
CA THR A 193 -7.71 -1.94 4.68
C THR A 193 -6.33 -1.66 4.12
N TYR A 194 -5.78 -0.46 4.35
CA TYR A 194 -4.42 -0.13 3.89
C TYR A 194 -3.35 -0.99 4.56
N ALA A 195 -3.43 -1.23 5.87
CA ALA A 195 -2.49 -2.12 6.55
C ALA A 195 -2.47 -3.53 5.93
N MET A 196 -3.63 -4.08 5.58
CA MET A 196 -3.72 -5.40 4.93
C MET A 196 -3.17 -5.38 3.50
N LEU A 197 -3.43 -4.32 2.73
CA LEU A 197 -2.88 -4.16 1.37
C LEU A 197 -1.35 -4.04 1.40
N ILE A 198 -0.76 -3.40 2.41
CA ILE A 198 0.69 -3.35 2.60
C ILE A 198 1.26 -4.76 2.82
N LEU A 199 0.64 -5.59 3.66
CA LEU A 199 1.06 -6.98 3.84
C LEU A 199 0.95 -7.80 2.55
N MET A 200 -0.14 -7.63 1.80
CA MET A 200 -0.34 -8.26 0.49
C MET A 200 0.79 -7.87 -0.49
N LEU A 201 1.09 -6.58 -0.61
CA LEU A 201 2.10 -6.07 -1.54
C LEU A 201 3.53 -6.51 -1.15
N LEU A 202 3.85 -6.56 0.14
CA LEU A 202 5.13 -7.12 0.62
C LEU A 202 5.25 -8.60 0.25
N GLY A 203 4.19 -9.38 0.44
CA GLY A 203 4.17 -10.78 0.05
C GLY A 203 4.32 -11.00 -1.46
N LEU A 204 3.69 -10.13 -2.28
CA LEU A 204 3.88 -10.12 -3.73
C LEU A 204 5.33 -9.81 -4.11
N LEU A 205 5.95 -8.79 -3.49
CA LEU A 205 7.34 -8.42 -3.75
C LEU A 205 8.32 -9.54 -3.38
N GLU A 206 8.08 -10.25 -2.28
CA GLU A 206 8.85 -11.42 -1.89
C GLU A 206 8.66 -12.58 -2.89
N ARG A 207 7.43 -12.79 -3.38
CA ARG A 207 7.13 -13.76 -4.46
C ARG A 207 7.84 -13.44 -5.77
N LEU A 208 8.04 -12.16 -6.07
CA LEU A 208 8.78 -11.71 -7.26
C LEU A 208 10.29 -11.83 -7.08
N ARG A 209 10.82 -11.94 -5.85
CA ARG A 209 12.27 -12.02 -5.62
C ARG A 209 12.86 -13.31 -6.24
N PRO A 210 14.00 -13.22 -6.97
CA PRO A 210 14.65 -14.39 -7.55
C PRO A 210 15.03 -15.44 -6.51
N VAL A 211 14.91 -16.73 -6.89
CA VAL A 211 15.35 -17.87 -6.06
C VAL A 211 16.88 -17.86 -6.03
N GLY A 212 17.47 -17.27 -4.99
CA GLY A 212 18.91 -17.09 -4.85
C GLY A 212 19.30 -15.99 -3.86
N GLU A 213 18.44 -14.97 -3.69
CA GLU A 213 18.61 -13.91 -2.70
C GLU A 213 17.93 -14.26 -1.36
N GLY A 214 18.19 -15.46 -0.80
CA GLY A 214 17.68 -15.85 0.53
C GLY A 214 16.22 -16.35 0.57
N ARG A 215 15.61 -16.65 -0.57
CA ARG A 215 14.32 -17.36 -0.63
C ARG A 215 14.57 -18.86 -0.44
N PRO A 216 13.97 -19.53 0.56
CA PRO A 216 14.08 -20.98 0.67
C PRO A 216 13.50 -21.61 -0.60
N SER A 217 14.20 -22.61 -1.15
CA SER A 217 13.72 -23.39 -2.28
C SER A 217 12.32 -23.93 -1.96
N PRO A 218 11.39 -23.97 -2.94
CA PRO A 218 10.14 -24.68 -2.73
C PRO A 218 10.44 -26.12 -2.27
N PRO A 219 9.63 -26.69 -1.37
CA PRO A 219 9.84 -28.06 -0.92
C PRO A 219 9.90 -28.96 -2.15
N ILE A 220 10.98 -29.73 -2.29
CA ILE A 220 11.09 -30.78 -3.29
C ILE A 220 10.06 -31.82 -2.87
N ASP A 221 8.99 -31.99 -3.65
CA ASP A 221 8.06 -33.08 -3.46
C ASP A 221 8.83 -34.38 -3.63
N LYS A 222 9.09 -35.08 -2.52
CA LYS A 222 9.76 -36.39 -2.49
C LYS A 222 8.78 -37.52 -2.82
N HIS A 223 7.85 -37.28 -3.72
CA HIS A 223 6.81 -38.24 -4.11
C HIS A 223 6.92 -38.75 -5.55
N ASP A 224 8.06 -38.53 -6.21
CA ASP A 224 8.38 -39.19 -7.48
C ASP A 224 9.56 -40.14 -7.33
N HIS A 225 9.31 -41.31 -6.72
CA HIS A 225 10.08 -42.54 -6.87
C HIS A 225 9.15 -43.75 -6.88
#